data_AF-A0A1X0FF66-F1
#
_entry.id   AF-A0A1X0FF66-F1
#
_cell.length_a   1.000
_cell.length_b   1.000
_cell.length_c   1.000
_cell.angle_alpha   90.00
_cell.angle_beta   90.00
_cell.angle_gamma   90.00
#
_symmetry.space_group_name_H-M   'P 1'
#
loop_
_entity.id
_entity.type
_entity.pdbx_description
1 polymer ?
#
loop_
_entity_poly.entity_id
_entity_poly.type
_entity_poly.pdbx_seq_one_letter_code
_entity_poly.pdbx_strand_id
1 'polypeptide(L)'
;MSWWAVHEFVAAVLDQVNGWPMLGTPAWCSLAHDDPRKWAAVLDGGQHHALRLELNQEAHAEVSRAVSGAVDWSALAREINRRTDFYAARPWLRRAQ
;
A
#
# COMPACT_ATOMS: atom_id res chain seq x y z
N MET A 1 2.57 7.29 -4.86
CA MET A 1 4.00 7.34 -4.43
C MET A 1 4.81 7.79 -5.64
N SER A 2 6.14 7.85 -5.57
CA SER A 2 6.95 7.93 -6.79
C SER A 2 8.20 7.09 -6.56
N TRP A 3 8.15 5.82 -6.96
CA TRP A 3 9.34 4.98 -6.88
C TRP A 3 10.47 5.52 -7.74
N TRP A 4 10.15 6.08 -8.92
CA TRP A 4 11.15 6.60 -9.85
C TRP A 4 12.05 7.67 -9.22
N ALA A 5 11.48 8.64 -8.50
CA ALA A 5 12.27 9.67 -7.82
C ALA A 5 13.18 9.09 -6.73
N VAL A 6 12.73 8.03 -6.03
CA VAL A 6 13.55 7.32 -5.04
C VAL A 6 14.68 6.56 -5.74
N HIS A 7 14.38 5.91 -6.86
CA HIS A 7 15.37 5.18 -7.66
C HIS A 7 16.47 6.11 -8.18
N GLU A 8 16.11 7.28 -8.75
CA GLU A 8 17.09 8.27 -9.22
C GLU A 8 18.02 8.76 -8.10
N PHE A 9 17.44 9.05 -6.92
CA PHE A 9 18.22 9.45 -5.75
C PHE A 9 19.17 8.34 -5.27
N VAL A 10 18.66 7.10 -5.18
CA VAL A 10 19.44 5.96 -4.68
C VAL A 10 20.51 5.54 -5.68
N ALA A 11 20.23 5.50 -6.98
CA ALA A 11 21.17 5.11 -8.03
C ALA A 11 22.46 5.95 -7.99
N ALA A 12 22.33 7.26 -7.81
CA ALA A 12 23.49 8.16 -7.70
C ALA A 12 24.40 7.84 -6.49
N VAL A 13 23.86 7.26 -5.42
CA VAL A 13 24.64 6.81 -4.25
C VAL A 13 25.23 5.42 -4.50
N LEU A 14 24.45 4.52 -5.09
CA LEU A 14 24.87 3.15 -5.38
C LEU A 14 26.03 3.10 -6.38
N ASP A 15 26.05 3.98 -7.38
CA ASP A 15 27.13 4.07 -8.38
C ASP A 15 28.49 4.43 -7.76
N GLN A 16 28.50 5.01 -6.55
CA GLN A 16 29.75 5.33 -5.83
C GLN A 16 30.37 4.10 -5.17
N VAL A 17 29.63 2.99 -5.06
CA VAL A 17 30.04 1.79 -4.34
C VAL A 17 30.06 0.60 -5.31
N ASN A 18 31.25 0.03 -5.53
CA ASN A 18 31.45 -1.04 -6.50
C ASN A 18 30.95 -2.41 -5.99
N GLY A 19 29.64 -2.52 -5.77
CA GLY A 19 28.93 -3.70 -5.28
C GLY A 19 28.78 -3.77 -3.76
N TRP A 20 27.69 -4.38 -3.31
CA TRP A 20 27.37 -4.60 -1.90
C TRP A 20 26.75 -5.99 -1.68
N PRO A 21 26.93 -6.60 -0.50
CA PRO A 21 26.22 -7.82 -0.16
C PRO A 21 24.72 -7.53 0.04
N MET A 22 23.88 -8.55 -0.18
CA MET A 22 22.45 -8.44 0.13
C MET A 22 22.23 -8.11 1.61
N LEU A 23 21.33 -7.15 1.87
CA LEU A 23 21.03 -6.68 3.22
C LEU A 23 20.61 -7.85 4.14
N GLY A 24 21.08 -7.84 5.38
CA GLY A 24 20.75 -8.86 6.39
C GLY A 24 21.46 -10.21 6.22
N THR A 25 22.22 -10.43 5.15
CA THR A 25 23.08 -11.62 5.04
C THR A 25 24.23 -11.60 6.06
N PRO A 26 24.83 -12.75 6.40
CA PRO A 26 26.01 -12.77 7.27
C PRO A 26 27.13 -11.85 6.79
N ALA A 27 27.38 -11.80 5.47
CA ALA A 27 28.36 -10.90 4.87
C ALA A 27 28.06 -9.42 5.15
N TRP A 28 26.78 -9.02 5.09
CA TRP A 28 26.34 -7.66 5.45
C TRP A 28 26.47 -7.39 6.96
N CYS A 29 26.12 -8.38 7.80
CA CYS A 29 26.24 -8.27 9.25
C CYS A 29 27.70 -8.03 9.69
N SER A 30 28.66 -8.66 9.01
CA SER A 30 30.09 -8.51 9.26
C SER A 30 30.68 -7.16 8.83
N LEU A 31 29.99 -6.35 8.02
CA LEU A 31 30.46 -5.01 7.65
C LEU A 31 30.44 -4.06 8.86
N ALA A 32 31.40 -3.15 8.92
CA ALA A 32 31.42 -2.06 9.91
C ALA A 32 30.21 -1.12 9.71
N HIS A 33 29.80 -0.42 10.77
CA HIS A 33 28.62 0.45 10.72
C HIS A 33 28.76 1.60 9.71
N ASP A 34 29.96 2.12 9.56
CA ASP A 34 30.35 3.21 8.67
C ASP A 34 30.80 2.73 7.28
N ASP A 35 30.79 1.42 7.01
CA ASP A 35 31.12 0.89 5.69
C ASP A 35 30.06 1.33 4.67
N PRO A 36 30.43 2.05 3.59
CA PRO A 36 29.48 2.53 2.57
C PRO A 36 28.66 1.40 1.94
N ARG A 37 29.22 0.18 1.82
CA ARG A 37 28.51 -0.99 1.28
C ARG A 37 27.35 -1.42 2.17
N LYS A 38 27.46 -1.20 3.49
CA LYS A 38 26.40 -1.55 4.44
C LYS A 38 25.18 -0.67 4.22
N TRP A 39 25.41 0.62 3.99
CA TRP A 39 24.38 1.60 3.65
C TRP A 39 23.84 1.44 2.23
N ALA A 40 24.69 1.14 1.25
CA ALA A 40 24.27 0.84 -0.12
C ALA A 40 23.23 -0.29 -0.15
N ALA A 41 23.47 -1.39 0.58
CA ALA A 41 22.51 -2.49 0.68
C ALA A 41 21.17 -2.07 1.32
N VAL A 42 21.18 -1.15 2.30
CA VAL A 42 19.96 -0.62 2.92
C VAL A 42 19.19 0.28 1.96
N LEU A 43 19.89 1.16 1.23
CA LEU A 43 19.29 2.04 0.24
C LEU A 43 18.68 1.25 -0.92
N ASP A 44 19.39 0.24 -1.43
CA ASP A 44 18.89 -0.69 -2.44
C ASP A 44 17.65 -1.46 -1.95
N GLY A 45 17.64 -1.92 -0.70
CA GLY A 45 16.43 -2.48 -0.08
C GLY A 45 15.28 -1.46 0.04
N GLY A 46 15.60 -0.21 0.37
CA GLY A 46 14.66 0.88 0.52
C GLY A 46 13.93 1.23 -0.79
N GLN A 47 14.65 1.33 -1.92
CA GLN A 47 14.01 1.57 -3.22
C GLN A 47 13.07 0.43 -3.63
N HIS A 48 13.44 -0.83 -3.37
CA HIS A 48 12.56 -1.98 -3.65
C HIS A 48 11.32 -1.97 -2.76
N HIS A 49 11.44 -1.54 -1.50
CA HIS A 49 10.26 -1.36 -0.64
C HIS A 49 9.35 -0.24 -1.14
N ALA A 50 9.91 0.89 -1.59
CA ALA A 50 9.14 1.98 -2.19
C ALA A 50 8.37 1.52 -3.44
N LEU A 51 9.00 0.72 -4.31
CA LEU A 51 8.34 0.09 -5.46
C LEU A 51 7.15 -0.77 -5.01
N ARG A 52 7.36 -1.62 -4.01
CA ARG A 52 6.30 -2.47 -3.45
C ARG A 52 5.13 -1.66 -2.91
N LEU A 53 5.38 -0.53 -2.24
CA LEU A 53 4.33 0.35 -1.74
C LEU A 53 3.51 0.98 -2.88
N GLU A 54 4.17 1.42 -3.95
CA GLU A 54 3.50 1.97 -5.12
C GLU A 54 2.61 0.94 -5.82
N LEU A 55 3.14 -0.25 -6.11
CA LEU A 55 2.38 -1.35 -6.72
C LEU A 55 1.19 -1.79 -5.86
N ASN A 56 1.35 -1.83 -4.53
CA ASN A 56 0.25 -2.14 -3.63
C ASN A 56 -0.86 -1.07 -3.66
N GLN A 57 -0.49 0.22 -3.81
CA GLN A 57 -1.47 1.30 -3.95
C GLN A 57 -2.26 1.16 -5.26
N GLU A 58 -1.58 0.84 -6.35
CA GLU A 58 -2.22 0.60 -7.65
C GLU A 58 -3.19 -0.59 -7.59
N ALA A 59 -2.75 -1.71 -7.02
CA ALA A 59 -3.59 -2.90 -6.85
C ALA A 59 -4.82 -2.61 -5.96
N HIS A 60 -4.65 -1.89 -4.84
CA HIS A 60 -5.78 -1.50 -3.98
C HIS A 60 -6.76 -0.55 -4.70
N ALA A 61 -6.26 0.38 -5.51
CA ALA A 61 -7.10 1.27 -6.29
C ALA A 61 -7.89 0.52 -7.37
N GLU A 62 -7.27 -0.46 -8.03
CA GLU A 62 -7.96 -1.37 -8.95
C GLU A 62 -9.06 -2.17 -8.27
N VAL A 63 -8.76 -2.82 -7.14
CA VAL A 63 -9.75 -3.58 -6.36
C VAL A 63 -10.89 -2.68 -5.88
N SER A 64 -10.59 -1.47 -5.41
CA SER A 64 -11.61 -0.51 -4.97
C SER A 64 -12.55 -0.11 -6.10
N ARG A 65 -12.01 0.12 -7.30
CA ARG A 65 -12.81 0.39 -8.51
C ARG A 65 -13.67 -0.81 -8.89
N ALA A 66 -13.12 -2.02 -8.84
CA ALA A 66 -13.87 -3.25 -9.13
C ALA A 66 -15.05 -3.43 -8.16
N VAL A 67 -14.83 -3.26 -6.84
CA VAL A 67 -15.90 -3.35 -5.83
C VAL A 67 -16.93 -2.24 -6.03
N SER A 68 -16.49 -1.01 -6.29
CA SER A 68 -17.40 0.11 -6.54
C SER A 68 -18.25 -0.10 -7.80
N GLY A 69 -17.75 -0.82 -8.81
CA GLY A 69 -18.49 -1.14 -10.03
C GLY A 69 -19.31 -2.44 -9.97
N ALA A 70 -19.07 -3.31 -8.98
CA ALA A 70 -19.67 -4.65 -8.93
C ALA A 70 -21.18 -4.65 -8.61
N VAL A 71 -21.69 -3.60 -7.96
CA VAL A 71 -23.09 -3.49 -7.52
C VAL A 71 -23.57 -2.06 -7.75
N ASP A 72 -24.84 -1.87 -8.11
CA ASP A 72 -25.48 -0.54 -8.06
C ASP A 72 -25.69 -0.14 -6.59
N TRP A 73 -24.64 0.42 -5.99
CA TRP A 73 -24.64 0.91 -4.61
C TRP A 73 -25.71 1.98 -4.38
N SER A 74 -26.09 2.72 -5.42
CA SER A 74 -27.17 3.71 -5.33
C SER A 74 -28.54 3.05 -5.19
N ALA A 75 -28.79 1.95 -5.91
CA ALA A 75 -30.02 1.16 -5.75
C ALA A 75 -30.11 0.53 -4.37
N LEU A 76 -29.00 -0.01 -3.86
CA LEU A 76 -28.95 -0.57 -2.51
C LEU A 76 -29.23 0.50 -1.45
N ALA A 77 -28.60 1.67 -1.56
CA ALA A 77 -28.85 2.79 -0.65
C ALA A 77 -30.32 3.26 -0.70
N ARG A 78 -30.92 3.37 -1.89
CA ARG A 78 -32.35 3.68 -2.05
C ARG A 78 -33.23 2.66 -1.35
N GLU A 79 -32.92 1.38 -1.47
CA GLU A 79 -33.68 0.30 -0.82
C GLU A 79 -33.55 0.34 0.71
N ILE A 80 -32.35 0.56 1.24
CA ILE A 80 -32.12 0.71 2.69
C ILE A 80 -32.88 1.92 3.25
N ASN A 81 -32.84 3.06 2.56
CA ASN A 81 -33.56 4.26 2.97
C ASN A 81 -35.07 4.02 2.94
N ARG A 82 -35.61 3.44 1.85
CA ARG A 82 -37.04 3.07 1.77
C ARG A 82 -37.48 2.19 2.93
N ARG A 83 -36.69 1.18 3.30
CA ARG A 83 -36.99 0.31 4.45
C ARG A 83 -36.95 1.08 5.76
N THR A 84 -35.96 1.93 5.94
CA THR A 84 -35.79 2.76 7.14
C THR A 84 -36.98 3.71 7.31
N ASP A 85 -37.35 4.42 6.26
CA ASP A 85 -38.50 5.32 6.23
C ASP A 85 -39.81 4.56 6.49
N PHE A 86 -39.97 3.37 5.91
CA PHE A 86 -41.12 2.51 6.14
C PHE A 86 -41.31 2.18 7.63
N TYR A 87 -40.23 1.82 8.34
CA TYR A 87 -40.27 1.51 9.77
C TYR A 87 -40.29 2.76 10.66
N ALA A 88 -39.73 3.88 10.21
CA ALA A 88 -39.84 5.16 10.92
C ALA A 88 -41.28 5.67 10.91
N ALA A 89 -41.98 5.53 9.78
CA ALA A 89 -43.40 5.86 9.66
C ALA A 89 -44.32 4.85 10.37
N ARG A 90 -43.84 3.63 10.64
CA ARG A 90 -44.60 2.56 11.30
C ARG A 90 -43.83 1.94 12.47
N PRO A 91 -43.56 2.70 13.56
CA PRO A 91 -42.72 2.21 14.65
C PRO A 91 -43.27 0.94 15.33
N TRP A 92 -44.60 0.79 15.38
CA TRP A 92 -45.29 -0.37 15.97
C TRP A 92 -45.06 -1.69 15.20
N LEU A 93 -44.53 -1.65 13.98
CA LEU A 93 -44.13 -2.84 13.22
C LEU A 93 -42.71 -3.32 13.55
N ARG A 94 -41.91 -2.52 14.28
CA ARG A 94 -40.62 -3.01 14.80
C ARG A 94 -40.93 -4.05 15.87
N ARG A 95 -40.49 -5.29 15.64
CA ARG A 95 -40.55 -6.32 16.68
C ARG A 95 -39.78 -5.80 17.90
N ALA A 96 -40.45 -5.69 19.04
CA ALA A 96 -39.78 -5.45 20.32
C ALA A 96 -38.76 -6.57 20.53
N GLN A 97 -37.47 -6.21 20.55
CA GLN A 97 -36.43 -7.07 21.10
C GLN A 97 -36.46 -6.97 22.61
#